data_AF-A0A1H9V9C6-F1
#
_entry.id   AF-A0A1H9V9C6-F1
#
_cell.length_a   1.000
_cell.length_b   1.000
_cell.length_c   1.000
_cell.angle_alpha   90.00
_cell.angle_beta   90.00
_cell.angle_gamma   90.00
#
_symmetry.space_group_name_H-M   'P 1'
#
loop_
_entity.id
_entity.type
_entity.pdbx_description
1 polymer ?
#
loop_
_entity_poly.entity_id
_entity_poly.type
_entity_poly.pdbx_seq_one_letter_code
_entity_poly.pdbx_strand_id
1 'polypeptide(L)'
;TNILDLSAIDITLLYKSRWDIEVFFKFLKQELNFSHLINRSENGIMVVLYTTMIAATLLLTYKEINGLKGYKIMKQHFLNELEKLLMKDIVALCGGDPNKVDLLLKIPPK
;
A
#
# COMPACT_ATOMS: atom_id res chain seq x y z
N THR A 1 14.67 3.56 31.34
CA THR A 1 13.23 3.83 31.32
C THR A 1 12.94 4.81 32.44
N ASN A 2 12.15 5.84 32.15
CA ASN A 2 11.76 6.86 33.13
C ASN A 2 10.43 6.48 33.81
N ILE A 3 9.89 5.31 33.46
CA ILE A 3 8.63 4.77 33.94
C ILE A 3 8.97 3.76 35.04
N LEU A 4 8.66 4.12 36.28
CA LEU A 4 8.95 3.31 37.48
C LEU A 4 7.77 2.41 37.89
N ASP A 5 6.57 2.69 37.36
CA ASP A 5 5.32 2.01 37.72
C ASP A 5 5.05 0.72 36.91
N LEU A 6 5.89 0.45 35.90
CA LEU A 6 5.78 -0.74 35.06
C LEU A 6 6.70 -1.85 35.57
N SER A 7 6.22 -3.09 35.51
CA SER A 7 7.07 -4.24 35.82
C SER A 7 8.20 -4.37 34.79
N ALA A 8 9.30 -5.03 35.17
CA ALA A 8 10.40 -5.31 34.26
C ALA A 8 9.94 -6.08 33.00
N ILE A 9 8.91 -6.93 33.13
CA ILE A 9 8.32 -7.69 32.02
C ILE A 9 7.64 -6.73 31.03
N ASP A 10 6.85 -5.78 31.52
CA ASP A 10 6.13 -4.82 30.68
C ASP A 10 7.10 -3.88 29.95
N ILE A 11 8.15 -3.43 30.65
CA ILE A 11 9.23 -2.63 30.05
C ILE A 11 9.91 -3.39 28.90
N THR A 12 10.16 -4.68 29.11
CA THR A 12 10.77 -5.55 28.08
C THR A 12 9.84 -5.75 26.89
N LEU A 13 8.54 -5.93 27.14
CA LEU A 13 7.53 -6.07 26.09
C LEU A 13 7.42 -4.78 25.26
N LEU A 14 7.37 -3.62 25.91
CA LEU A 14 7.31 -2.32 25.25
C LEU A 14 8.57 -2.07 24.40
N TYR A 15 9.74 -2.45 24.93
CA TYR A 15 10.99 -2.34 24.17
C TYR A 15 11.02 -3.27 22.96
N LYS A 16 10.34 -4.43 23.03
CA LYS A 16 10.19 -5.34 21.88
C LYS A 16 9.38 -4.68 20.75
N SER A 17 8.34 -3.93 21.07
CA SER A 17 7.55 -3.18 20.07
C SER A 17 8.33 -2.09 19.34
N ARG A 18 9.52 -1.70 19.81
CA ARG A 18 10.42 -0.79 19.09
C ARG A 18 10.80 -1.34 17.71
N TRP A 19 10.87 -2.65 17.54
CA TRP A 19 11.20 -3.26 16.25
C TRP A 19 10.07 -3.12 15.21
N ASP A 20 8.83 -2.91 15.64
CA ASP A 20 7.70 -2.81 14.73
C ASP A 20 7.82 -1.59 13.81
N ILE A 21 8.43 -0.50 14.27
CA ILE A 21 8.69 0.68 13.43
C ILE A 21 9.71 0.38 12.32
N GLU A 22 10.70 -0.47 12.59
CA GLU A 22 11.70 -0.87 11.60
C GLU A 22 11.07 -1.76 10.54
N VAL A 23 10.19 -2.68 10.95
CA VAL A 23 9.39 -3.51 10.04
C VAL A 23 8.46 -2.65 9.19
N PHE A 24 7.84 -1.62 9.78
CA PHE A 24 7.01 -0.66 9.05
C PHE A 24 7.82 0.12 8.00
N PHE A 25 8.97 0.68 8.36
CA PHE A 25 9.83 1.39 7.39
C PHE A 25 10.39 0.45 6.31
N LYS A 26 10.68 -0.81 6.65
CA LYS A 26 11.04 -1.84 5.67
C LYS A 26 9.90 -2.07 4.68
N PHE A 27 8.66 -2.19 5.16
CA PHE A 27 7.47 -2.28 4.32
C PHE A 27 7.31 -1.08 3.38
N LEU A 28 7.42 0.15 3.89
CA LEU A 28 7.31 1.36 3.06
C LEU A 28 8.36 1.39 1.94
N LYS A 29 9.61 1.05 2.25
CA LYS A 29 10.70 1.05 1.26
C LYS A 29 10.56 -0.06 0.23
N GLN A 30 10.19 -1.27 0.67
CA GLN A 30 10.14 -2.46 -0.20
C GLN A 30 8.87 -2.55 -1.04
N GLU A 31 7.71 -2.30 -0.44
CA GLU A 31 6.42 -2.55 -1.10
C GLU A 31 5.83 -1.28 -1.70
N LEU A 32 6.10 -0.10 -1.14
CA LEU A 32 5.59 1.18 -1.65
C LEU A 32 6.62 1.99 -2.45
N ASN A 33 7.81 1.44 -2.71
CA ASN A 33 8.88 2.08 -3.48
C ASN A 33 9.25 3.49 -2.97
N PHE A 34 9.11 3.76 -1.66
CA PHE A 34 9.40 5.07 -1.05
C PHE A 34 10.91 5.43 -1.02
N SER A 35 11.75 4.61 -1.65
CA SER A 35 13.22 4.76 -1.68
C SER A 35 13.70 5.93 -2.52
N HIS A 36 12.91 6.35 -3.52
CA HIS A 36 13.27 7.44 -4.43
C HIS A 36 12.23 8.55 -4.37
N LEU A 37 12.68 9.77 -4.06
CA LEU A 37 11.85 10.95 -4.08
C LEU A 37 11.44 11.27 -5.53
N ILE A 38 10.14 11.30 -5.78
CA ILE A 38 9.57 11.66 -7.10
C ILE A 38 9.76 13.15 -7.39
N ASN A 39 9.81 13.98 -6.35
CA ASN A 39 9.99 15.43 -6.44
C ASN A 39 10.96 15.92 -5.35
N ARG A 40 11.75 16.95 -5.67
CA ARG A 40 12.75 17.56 -4.76
C ARG A 40 12.28 18.85 -4.10
N SER A 41 11.10 19.37 -4.47
CA SER A 41 10.48 20.49 -3.74
C SER A 41 9.93 20.00 -2.40
N GLU A 42 9.97 20.85 -1.38
CA GLU A 42 9.44 20.55 -0.04
C GLU A 42 7.96 20.09 -0.11
N ASN A 43 7.13 20.85 -0.83
CA ASN A 43 5.73 20.49 -1.06
C ASN A 43 5.57 19.14 -1.76
N GLY A 44 6.42 18.86 -2.75
CA GLY A 44 6.41 17.57 -3.47
C GLY A 44 6.74 16.40 -2.54
N ILE A 45 7.74 16.57 -1.67
CA ILE A 45 8.12 15.57 -0.67
C ILE A 45 6.97 15.35 0.32
N MET A 46 6.35 16.43 0.82
CA MET A 46 5.21 16.36 1.74
C MET A 46 4.05 15.58 1.13
N VAL A 47 3.64 15.90 -0.10
CA VAL A 47 2.54 15.22 -0.79
C VAL A 47 2.84 13.73 -0.98
N VAL A 48 4.06 13.38 -1.41
CA VAL A 48 4.45 11.98 -1.58
C VAL A 48 4.43 11.23 -0.25
N LEU A 49 4.91 11.86 0.83
CA LEU A 49 4.89 11.27 2.17
C LEU A 49 3.46 11.03 2.66
N TYR A 50 2.58 12.02 2.61
CA TYR A 50 1.18 11.86 3.03
C TYR A 50 0.45 10.81 2.19
N THR A 51 0.63 10.83 0.87
CA THR A 51 0.01 9.83 -0.03
C THR A 51 0.51 8.43 0.28
N THR A 52 1.81 8.27 0.54
CA THR A 52 2.40 6.98 0.92
C THR A 52 1.84 6.47 2.25
N MET A 53 1.69 7.35 3.25
CA MET A 53 1.12 6.99 4.55
C MET A 53 -0.36 6.56 4.44
N ILE A 54 -1.15 7.25 3.61
CA ILE A 54 -2.53 6.87 3.33
C ILE A 54 -2.59 5.50 2.66
N ALA A 55 -1.78 5.29 1.61
CA ALA A 55 -1.70 4.00 0.91
C ALA A 55 -1.27 2.86 1.84
N ALA A 56 -0.28 3.11 2.71
CA ALA A 56 0.18 2.16 3.72
C ALA A 56 -0.97 1.76 4.66
N THR A 57 -1.72 2.74 5.18
CA THR A 57 -2.84 2.50 6.10
C THR A 57 -3.94 1.67 5.43
N LEU A 58 -4.27 1.99 4.17
CA LEU A 58 -5.25 1.24 3.39
C LEU A 58 -4.83 -0.23 3.20
N LEU A 59 -3.58 -0.45 2.78
CA LEU A 59 -3.04 -1.78 2.53
C LEU A 59 -2.95 -2.62 3.81
N LEU A 60 -2.49 -2.03 4.92
CA LEU A 60 -2.44 -2.71 6.22
C LEU A 60 -3.84 -3.09 6.70
N THR A 61 -4.82 -2.19 6.57
CA THR A 61 -6.22 -2.49 6.92
C THR A 61 -6.77 -3.61 6.03
N TYR A 62 -6.50 -3.57 4.72
CA TYR A 62 -6.88 -4.62 3.78
C TYR A 62 -6.27 -5.98 4.15
N LYS A 63 -4.99 -6.00 4.54
CA LYS A 63 -4.29 -7.20 5.00
C LYS A 63 -5.01 -7.85 6.18
N GLU A 64 -5.37 -7.05 7.18
CA GLU A 64 -6.03 -7.55 8.39
C GLU A 64 -7.45 -8.06 8.10
N ILE A 65 -8.24 -7.32 7.30
CA ILE A 65 -9.60 -7.73 6.92
C ILE A 65 -9.59 -9.06 6.15
N ASN A 66 -8.61 -9.27 5.27
CA ASN A 66 -8.53 -10.48 4.45
C ASN A 66 -7.69 -11.60 5.10
N GLY A 67 -7.20 -11.42 6.32
CA GLY A 67 -6.38 -12.42 7.03
C GLY A 67 -5.09 -12.79 6.31
N LEU A 68 -4.54 -11.89 5.49
CA LEU A 68 -3.38 -12.18 4.63
C LEU A 68 -2.08 -12.14 5.43
N LYS A 69 -1.22 -13.14 5.20
CA LYS A 69 0.09 -13.23 5.83
C LYS A 69 1.15 -12.61 4.92
N GLY A 70 1.81 -11.57 5.40
CA GLY A 70 2.93 -10.91 4.71
C GLY A 70 2.51 -9.80 3.73
N TYR A 71 3.42 -8.84 3.53
CA TYR A 71 3.12 -7.63 2.76
C TYR A 71 3.09 -7.87 1.25
N LYS A 72 3.99 -8.68 0.70
CA LYS A 72 4.01 -8.98 -0.74
C LYS A 72 2.71 -9.64 -1.23
N ILE A 73 2.21 -10.61 -0.48
CA ILE A 73 0.96 -11.33 -0.81
C ILE A 73 -0.23 -10.37 -0.76
N MET A 74 -0.32 -9.54 0.28
CA MET A 74 -1.34 -8.50 0.38
C MET A 74 -1.32 -7.57 -0.82
N LYS A 75 -0.16 -7.05 -1.22
CA LYS A 75 -0.05 -6.13 -2.36
C LYS A 75 -0.51 -6.79 -3.65
N GLN A 76 -0.05 -8.00 -3.92
CA GLN A 76 -0.44 -8.76 -5.12
C GLN A 76 -1.94 -9.06 -5.13
N HIS A 77 -2.49 -9.51 -4.00
CA HIS A 77 -3.92 -9.82 -3.89
C HIS A 77 -4.79 -8.58 -4.08
N PHE A 78 -4.39 -7.45 -3.49
CA PHE A 78 -5.08 -6.17 -3.68
C PHE A 78 -5.10 -5.75 -5.16
N LEU A 79 -3.96 -5.84 -5.85
CA LEU A 79 -3.85 -5.52 -7.27
C LEU A 79 -4.71 -6.43 -8.13
N ASN A 80 -4.67 -7.75 -7.89
CA ASN A 80 -5.46 -8.71 -8.66
C ASN A 80 -6.98 -8.46 -8.52
N GLU A 81 -7.45 -8.16 -7.31
CA GLU A 81 -8.87 -7.85 -7.08
C GLU A 81 -9.26 -6.52 -7.74
N LEU A 82 -8.39 -5.51 -7.68
CA LEU A 82 -8.61 -4.25 -8.40
C LEU A 82 -8.68 -4.45 -9.91
N GLU A 83 -7.73 -5.18 -10.50
CA GLU A 83 -7.71 -5.50 -11.93
C GLU A 83 -8.95 -6.27 -12.36
N LYS A 84 -9.40 -7.23 -11.54
CA LYS A 84 -10.62 -8.00 -11.79
C LYS A 84 -11.87 -7.14 -11.76
N LEU A 85 -11.94 -6.15 -10.86
CA LEU A 85 -13.05 -5.18 -10.82
C LEU A 85 -13.04 -4.30 -12.08
N LEU A 86 -11.89 -3.72 -12.41
CA LEU A 86 -11.72 -2.91 -13.62
C LEU A 86 -12.05 -3.71 -14.88
N MET A 87 -11.64 -4.98 -14.95
CA MET A 87 -11.94 -5.85 -16.09
C MET A 87 -13.45 -6.07 -16.25
N LYS A 88 -14.18 -6.26 -15.14
CA LYS A 88 -15.65 -6.38 -15.19
C LYS A 88 -16.29 -5.11 -15.76
N ASP A 89 -15.84 -3.95 -15.31
CA ASP A 89 -16.34 -2.66 -15.78
C ASP A 89 -16.04 -2.46 -17.27
N ILE A 90 -14.82 -2.78 -17.71
CA ILE A 90 -14.42 -2.71 -19.13
C ILE A 90 -15.29 -3.62 -19.98
N VAL A 91 -15.52 -4.87 -19.56
CA VAL A 91 -16.37 -5.81 -20.29
C VAL A 91 -17.80 -5.29 -20.42
N ALA A 92 -18.35 -4.72 -19.34
CA ALA A 92 -19.68 -4.13 -19.34
C ALA A 92 -19.77 -2.92 -20.30
N LEU A 93 -18.78 -2.01 -20.25
CA LEU A 93 -18.72 -0.83 -21.12
C LEU A 93 -18.54 -1.18 -22.60
N CYS A 94 -17.80 -2.25 -22.91
CA CYS A 94 -17.60 -2.71 -24.28
C CYS A 94 -18.76 -3.55 -24.84
N GLY A 95 -19.71 -3.98 -23.99
CA GLY A 95 -20.74 -4.95 -24.35
C GLY A 95 -20.14 -6.30 -24.78
N GLY A 96 -18.97 -6.65 -24.24
CA GLY A 96 -18.22 -7.86 -24.60
C GLY A 96 -17.39 -7.79 -25.89
N ASP A 97 -17.33 -6.66 -26.60
CA ASP A 97 -16.51 -6.48 -27.81
C ASP A 97 -15.10 -5.94 -27.48
N PRO A 98 -14.03 -6.75 -27.59
CA PRO A 98 -12.68 -6.32 -27.23
C PRO A 98 -12.15 -5.15 -28.07
N ASN A 99 -12.65 -4.94 -29.30
CA ASN A 99 -12.15 -3.89 -30.18
C ASN A 99 -12.55 -2.49 -29.71
N LYS A 100 -13.53 -2.38 -28.82
CA LYS A 100 -13.97 -1.10 -28.25
C LYS A 100 -13.08 -0.63 -27.10
N VAL A 101 -12.20 -1.49 -26.59
CA VAL A 101 -11.29 -1.15 -25.48
C VAL A 101 -10.34 -0.02 -25.87
N ASP A 102 -9.76 -0.08 -27.08
CA ASP A 102 -8.84 0.95 -27.58
C ASP A 102 -9.53 2.32 -27.72
N LEU A 103 -10.80 2.32 -28.13
CA LEU A 103 -11.63 3.52 -28.23
C LEU A 103 -11.93 4.12 -26.83
N LEU A 104 -12.23 3.27 -25.85
CA LEU A 104 -12.53 3.71 -24.47
C LEU A 104 -11.30 4.27 -23.75
N LEU A 105 -10.15 3.60 -23.89
CA LEU A 105 -8.92 4.01 -23.23
C LEU A 105 -8.24 5.20 -23.90
N LYS A 106 -8.76 5.69 -25.05
CA LYS A 106 -8.19 6.76 -25.87
C LYS A 106 -6.68 6.59 -26.07
N ILE A 107 -6.24 5.34 -26.21
CA ILE A 107 -4.82 5.06 -26.42
C ILE A 107 -4.51 5.61 -27.81
N PRO A 108 -3.56 6.57 -27.95
CA PRO A 108 -3.20 7.04 -29.27
C PRO A 108 -2.72 5.84 -30.10
N PRO A 109 -3.22 5.65 -31.34
CA PRO A 109 -2.71 4.60 -32.20
C PRO A 109 -1.19 4.80 -32.37
N LYS A 110 -0.44 3.70 -32.21
CA LYS A 110 1.01 3.67 -32.44
C LYS A 110 1.36 4.06 -33.87
#